data_AF-A0A3B9FJQ7-F1
#
_entry.id   AF-A0A3B9FJQ7-F1
#
_cell.length_a   1.000
_cell.length_b   1.000
_cell.length_c   1.000
_cell.angle_alpha   90.00
_cell.angle_beta   90.00
_cell.angle_gamma   90.00
#
_symmetry.space_group_name_H-M   'P 1'
#
loop_
_entity.id
_entity.type
_entity.pdbx_description
1 polymer ?
#
loop_
_entity_poly.entity_id
_entity_poly.type
_entity_poly.pdbx_seq_one_letter_code
_entity_poly.pdbx_strand_id
1 'polypeptide(L)'
;EWNDGFGRRALGTPYVVHQGGTTDIQTVAKYRSHPIMKNVAKTEWVSPGTLYLSRLEPGCIPLTIGRGVGRDRLVEKNYGVIQVNREESDVVAWAWENEWGGKVFGTSFGHPGDFAEEAFNRMLVNACHWAVGKELPEADEAITTWRIERADKKKRK
;
A
#
# COMPACT_ATOMS: atom_id res chain seq x y z
N GLU A 1 16.17 16.07 -5.10
CA GLU A 1 16.28 15.63 -3.68
C GLU A 1 14.97 15.15 -3.05
N TRP A 2 13.80 15.68 -3.41
CA TRP A 2 12.53 15.25 -2.79
C TRP A 2 12.13 13.79 -3.03
N ASN A 3 12.09 13.31 -4.28
CA ASN A 3 11.65 11.94 -4.54
C ASN A 3 12.64 10.90 -4.01
N ASP A 4 13.91 11.00 -4.40
CA ASP A 4 14.96 10.03 -4.07
C ASP A 4 15.48 10.16 -2.63
N GLY A 5 15.38 11.36 -2.04
CA GLY A 5 15.80 11.62 -0.66
C GLY A 5 14.66 11.38 0.32
N PHE A 6 13.67 12.28 0.35
CA PHE A 6 12.61 12.26 1.36
C PHE A 6 11.79 10.97 1.33
N GLY A 7 11.33 10.52 0.15
CA GLY A 7 10.53 9.30 0.03
C GLY A 7 11.27 8.08 0.60
N ARG A 8 12.52 7.90 0.22
CA ARG A 8 13.38 6.82 0.71
C ARG A 8 13.58 6.88 2.23
N ARG A 9 14.00 8.03 2.75
CA ARG A 9 14.39 8.20 4.15
C ARG A 9 13.20 8.23 5.12
N ALA A 10 12.09 8.85 4.71
CA ALA A 10 10.92 9.03 5.58
C ALA A 10 9.87 7.94 5.40
N LEU A 11 9.68 7.42 4.18
CA LEU A 11 8.61 6.48 3.84
C LEU A 11 9.13 5.06 3.53
N GLY A 12 10.44 4.89 3.37
CA GLY A 12 11.06 3.61 3.05
C GLY A 12 11.12 3.31 1.56
N THR A 13 10.63 4.17 0.67
CA THR A 13 10.77 4.01 -0.79
C THR A 13 10.55 5.36 -1.51
N PRO A 14 11.30 5.66 -2.58
CA PRO A 14 10.92 6.73 -3.51
C PRO A 14 9.69 6.32 -4.33
N TYR A 15 9.06 7.28 -5.01
CA TYR A 15 8.13 6.96 -6.09
C TYR A 15 8.91 6.48 -7.32
N VAL A 16 8.52 5.32 -7.85
CA VAL A 16 9.14 4.72 -9.05
C VAL A 16 8.23 4.94 -10.26
N VAL A 17 7.14 4.18 -10.33
CA VAL A 17 6.10 4.17 -11.37
C VAL A 17 4.93 3.32 -10.88
N HIS A 18 3.78 3.37 -11.55
CA HIS A 18 2.65 2.48 -11.29
C HIS A 18 2.18 1.79 -12.58
N GLN A 19 1.51 0.65 -12.44
CA GLN A 19 0.80 -0.08 -13.49
C GLN A 19 -0.50 0.60 -13.93
N GLY A 20 -1.20 -0.01 -14.89
CA GLY A 20 -2.61 0.28 -15.16
C GLY A 20 -3.52 -0.79 -14.57
N GLY A 21 -4.83 -0.54 -14.55
CA GLY A 21 -5.84 -1.51 -14.14
C GLY A 21 -6.01 -1.64 -12.62
N THR A 22 -6.45 -2.82 -12.20
CA THR A 22 -6.62 -3.23 -10.80
C THR A 22 -5.38 -3.96 -10.29
N THR A 23 -5.35 -4.20 -8.99
CA THR A 23 -4.28 -4.97 -8.34
C THR A 23 -4.87 -6.13 -7.57
N ASP A 24 -4.42 -7.35 -7.87
CA ASP A 24 -4.73 -8.54 -7.08
C ASP A 24 -3.86 -8.51 -5.83
N ILE A 25 -4.47 -8.39 -4.66
CA ILE A 25 -3.79 -8.21 -3.37
C ILE A 25 -3.70 -9.52 -2.62
N GLN A 26 -2.56 -9.74 -1.95
CA GLN A 26 -2.38 -10.82 -0.99
C GLN A 26 -1.60 -10.34 0.25
N THR A 27 -2.02 -10.77 1.44
CA THR A 27 -1.26 -10.57 2.69
C THR A 27 -0.05 -11.51 2.76
N VAL A 28 1.07 -11.01 3.30
CA VAL A 28 2.28 -11.83 3.44
C VAL A 28 2.19 -12.66 4.72
N ALA A 29 2.01 -13.98 4.58
CA ALA A 29 1.78 -14.90 5.70
C ALA A 29 2.83 -14.78 6.83
N LYS A 30 4.11 -14.60 6.46
CA LYS A 30 5.23 -14.44 7.40
C LYS A 30 5.05 -13.29 8.39
N TYR A 31 4.33 -12.23 8.01
CA TYR A 31 4.23 -10.99 8.79
C TYR A 31 2.84 -10.72 9.36
N ARG A 32 1.94 -11.72 9.35
CA ARG A 32 0.58 -11.60 9.90
C ARG A 32 0.54 -11.39 11.43
N SER A 33 1.62 -11.71 12.14
CA SER A 33 1.76 -11.43 13.57
C SER A 33 2.13 -9.97 13.87
N HIS A 34 2.45 -9.16 12.86
CA HIS A 34 2.76 -7.75 13.07
C HIS A 34 1.51 -7.01 13.63
N PRO A 35 1.66 -6.06 14.57
CA PRO A 35 0.56 -5.28 15.14
C PRO A 35 -0.45 -4.71 14.12
N ILE A 36 0.06 -4.21 12.99
CA ILE A 36 -0.76 -3.65 11.90
C ILE A 36 -1.71 -4.69 11.28
N MET A 37 -1.33 -5.97 11.32
CA MET A 37 -2.11 -7.09 10.77
C MET A 37 -3.07 -7.72 11.79
N LYS A 38 -3.11 -7.23 13.04
CA LYS A 38 -4.01 -7.76 14.08
C LYS A 38 -5.46 -7.73 13.56
N ASN A 39 -6.15 -8.87 13.63
CA ASN A 39 -7.55 -9.02 13.24
C ASN A 39 -7.85 -8.74 11.74
N VAL A 40 -6.85 -8.64 10.87
CA VAL A 40 -7.07 -8.56 9.41
C VAL A 40 -7.41 -9.96 8.87
N ALA A 41 -8.71 -10.26 8.80
CA ALA A 41 -9.21 -11.61 8.49
C ALA A 41 -9.11 -11.98 7.00
N LYS A 42 -9.46 -11.06 6.10
CA LYS A 42 -9.40 -11.31 4.65
C LYS A 42 -7.97 -11.16 4.18
N THR A 43 -7.48 -12.18 3.47
CA THR A 43 -6.07 -12.28 3.09
C THR A 43 -5.81 -12.04 1.61
N GLU A 44 -6.86 -12.05 0.80
CA GLU A 44 -6.82 -11.83 -0.65
C GLU A 44 -8.04 -11.02 -1.10
N TRP A 45 -7.83 -10.02 -1.96
CA TRP A 45 -8.89 -9.19 -2.54
C TRP A 45 -8.38 -8.47 -3.79
N VAL A 46 -9.28 -7.82 -4.53
CA VAL A 46 -8.91 -6.97 -5.67
C VAL A 46 -9.02 -5.51 -5.26
N SER A 47 -7.89 -4.80 -5.29
CA SER A 47 -7.89 -3.34 -5.19
C SER A 47 -8.25 -2.74 -6.55
N PRO A 48 -9.21 -1.78 -6.61
CA PRO A 48 -9.46 -1.00 -7.82
C PRO A 48 -8.32 -0.04 -8.17
N GLY A 49 -7.33 0.13 -7.30
CA GLY A 49 -6.12 0.90 -7.54
C GLY A 49 -5.10 0.15 -8.40
N THR A 50 -4.20 0.92 -9.01
CA THR A 50 -3.09 0.40 -9.80
C THR A 50 -1.91 0.01 -8.92
N LEU A 51 -1.18 -1.05 -9.26
CA LEU A 51 0.02 -1.47 -8.53
C LEU A 51 1.12 -0.40 -8.68
N TYR A 52 1.67 0.10 -7.58
CA TYR A 52 2.87 0.92 -7.60
C TYR A 52 4.09 0.03 -7.42
N LEU A 53 5.16 0.30 -8.17
CA LEU A 53 6.44 -0.37 -7.96
C LEU A 53 7.23 0.37 -6.88
N SER A 54 7.88 -0.41 -6.02
CA SER A 54 8.59 0.04 -4.85
C SER A 54 10.09 -0.24 -4.95
N ARG A 55 10.89 0.52 -4.21
CA ARG A 55 12.31 0.27 -3.95
C ARG A 55 12.52 0.41 -2.46
N LEU A 56 12.11 -0.61 -1.72
CA LEU A 56 12.10 -0.59 -0.27
C LEU A 56 13.50 -0.50 0.32
N GLU A 57 13.66 0.35 1.34
CA GLU A 57 14.85 0.42 2.17
C GLU A 57 15.00 -0.86 3.02
N PRO A 58 16.25 -1.25 3.36
CA PRO A 58 16.49 -2.34 4.28
C PRO A 58 15.72 -2.19 5.60
N GLY A 59 15.11 -3.29 6.05
CA GLY A 59 14.31 -3.31 7.28
C GLY A 59 12.82 -3.03 7.08
N CYS A 60 12.38 -2.61 5.89
CA CYS A 60 10.94 -2.56 5.59
C CYS A 60 10.33 -3.97 5.69
N ILE A 61 9.22 -4.08 6.40
CA ILE A 61 8.47 -5.31 6.62
C ILE A 61 7.27 -5.31 5.67
N PRO A 62 7.26 -6.13 4.60
CA PRO A 62 6.15 -6.15 3.65
C PRO A 62 4.93 -6.86 4.27
N LEU A 63 3.83 -6.15 4.41
CA LEU A 63 2.59 -6.66 5.01
C LEU A 63 1.64 -7.20 3.94
N THR A 64 1.59 -6.54 2.78
CA THR A 64 0.86 -6.99 1.60
C THR A 64 1.71 -6.87 0.34
N ILE A 65 1.46 -7.78 -0.59
CA ILE A 65 1.93 -7.72 -1.98
C ILE A 65 0.74 -7.55 -2.91
N GLY A 66 1.01 -7.08 -4.12
CA GLY A 66 0.03 -6.95 -5.17
C GLY A 66 0.59 -7.42 -6.50
N ARG A 67 -0.26 -8.00 -7.33
CA ARG A 67 0.02 -8.35 -8.73
C ARG A 67 -0.83 -7.46 -9.63
N GLY A 68 -0.20 -6.78 -10.58
CA GLY A 68 -0.86 -5.89 -11.53
C GLY A 68 -0.61 -6.33 -12.97
N VAL A 69 -1.64 -6.25 -13.81
CA VAL A 69 -1.54 -6.54 -15.24
C VAL A 69 -1.85 -5.28 -16.06
N GLY A 70 -0.84 -4.81 -16.79
CA GLY A 70 -0.91 -3.61 -17.62
C GLY A 70 -0.39 -3.86 -19.03
N ARG A 71 0.49 -2.97 -19.50
CA ARG A 71 1.13 -3.03 -20.82
C ARG A 71 2.62 -2.78 -20.67
N ASP A 72 3.41 -3.46 -21.49
CA ASP A 72 4.84 -3.19 -21.64
C ASP A 72 5.05 -1.74 -22.06
N ARG A 73 5.89 -1.01 -21.32
CA ARG A 73 6.25 0.36 -21.67
C ARG A 73 7.59 0.74 -21.06
N LEU A 74 8.33 1.54 -21.82
CA LEU A 74 9.50 2.26 -21.34
C LEU A 74 9.04 3.64 -20.87
N VAL A 75 9.33 3.98 -19.62
CA VAL A 75 8.94 5.27 -19.02
C VAL A 75 10.19 6.05 -18.66
N GLU A 76 10.34 7.23 -19.25
CA GLU A 76 11.41 8.17 -18.92
C GLU A 76 10.95 9.11 -17.80
N LYS A 77 11.76 9.20 -16.75
CA LYS A 77 11.57 10.11 -15.60
C LYS A 77 12.83 10.92 -15.40
N ASN A 78 12.74 12.01 -14.65
CA ASN A 78 13.89 12.82 -14.26
C ASN A 78 14.91 12.07 -13.37
N TYR A 79 14.55 10.89 -12.85
CA TYR A 79 15.41 9.99 -12.08
C TYR A 79 15.74 8.68 -12.82
N GLY A 80 15.59 8.66 -14.15
CA GLY A 80 16.04 7.57 -15.01
C GLY A 80 14.93 6.91 -15.83
N VAL A 81 15.33 5.88 -16.57
CA VAL A 81 14.46 5.10 -17.47
C VAL A 81 14.02 3.83 -16.76
N ILE A 82 12.71 3.54 -16.81
CA ILE A 82 12.11 2.38 -16.14
C ILE A 82 11.36 1.55 -17.18
N GLN A 83 11.73 0.26 -17.28
CA GLN A 83 10.93 -0.73 -18.00
C GLN A 83 9.80 -1.19 -17.06
N VAL A 84 8.56 -1.02 -17.50
CA VAL A 84 7.38 -1.58 -16.83
C VAL A 84 6.91 -2.75 -17.66
N ASN A 85 6.96 -3.96 -17.10
CA ASN A 85 6.53 -5.16 -17.81
C ASN A 85 5.00 -5.25 -17.85
N ARG A 86 4.45 -6.12 -18.69
CA ARG A 86 3.03 -6.37 -18.76
C ARG A 86 2.44 -6.87 -17.44
N GLU A 87 3.19 -7.68 -16.71
CA GLU A 87 2.80 -8.23 -15.42
C GLU A 87 3.90 -7.93 -14.41
N GLU A 88 3.51 -7.40 -13.26
CA GLU A 88 4.42 -7.04 -12.17
C GLU A 88 3.84 -7.50 -10.84
N SER A 89 4.71 -7.77 -9.88
CA SER A 89 4.33 -7.99 -8.49
C SER A 89 5.26 -7.19 -7.57
N ASP A 90 4.68 -6.49 -6.60
CA ASP A 90 5.43 -5.66 -5.67
C ASP A 90 4.71 -5.50 -4.34
N VAL A 91 5.35 -4.88 -3.37
CA VAL A 91 4.81 -4.59 -2.04
C VAL A 91 3.82 -3.43 -2.12
N VAL A 92 2.64 -3.61 -1.52
CA VAL A 92 1.55 -2.62 -1.53
C VAL A 92 1.39 -1.93 -0.18
N ALA A 93 1.75 -2.60 0.92
CA ALA A 93 1.77 -2.00 2.25
C ALA A 93 2.93 -2.59 3.07
N TRP A 94 3.62 -1.75 3.85
CA TRP A 94 4.77 -2.13 4.66
C TRP A 94 4.80 -1.36 5.98
N ALA A 95 5.45 -1.97 6.98
CA ALA A 95 5.85 -1.31 8.21
C ALA A 95 7.35 -1.03 8.19
N TRP A 96 7.79 0.04 8.82
CA TRP A 96 9.21 0.36 8.96
C TRP A 96 9.48 1.24 10.18
N GLU A 97 10.72 1.27 10.64
CA GLU A 97 11.22 2.27 11.57
C GLU A 97 12.31 3.05 10.83
N ASN A 98 12.09 4.34 10.63
CA ASN A 98 13.03 5.18 9.90
C ASN A 98 14.25 5.55 10.76
N GLU A 99 15.23 6.22 10.15
CA GLU A 99 16.49 6.58 10.82
C GLU A 99 16.33 7.52 12.03
N TRP A 100 15.15 8.11 12.22
CA TRP A 100 14.82 8.97 13.36
C TRP A 100 14.03 8.25 14.46
N GLY A 101 13.86 6.92 14.35
CA GLY A 101 13.04 6.12 15.29
C GLY A 101 11.53 6.28 15.07
N GLY A 102 11.12 6.88 13.96
CA GLY A 102 9.71 7.05 13.61
C GLY A 102 9.12 5.76 13.05
N LYS A 103 7.98 5.34 13.61
CA LYS A 103 7.18 4.23 13.09
C LYS A 103 6.41 4.64 11.85
N VAL A 104 6.64 3.93 10.75
CA VAL A 104 6.09 4.24 9.42
C VAL A 104 5.21 3.09 8.96
N PHE A 105 3.98 3.42 8.57
CA PHE A 105 3.16 2.57 7.72
C PHE A 105 3.09 3.22 6.34
N GLY A 106 3.77 2.62 5.37
CA GLY A 106 3.73 3.06 3.99
C GLY A 106 2.81 2.18 3.17
N THR A 107 2.04 2.77 2.27
CA THR A 107 1.16 2.00 1.37
C THR A 107 0.87 2.73 0.06
N SER A 108 0.66 1.95 -1.00
CA SER A 108 0.14 2.41 -2.28
C SER A 108 -1.37 2.16 -2.48
N PHE A 109 -2.07 1.64 -1.47
CA PHE A 109 -3.53 1.74 -1.42
C PHE A 109 -3.95 3.21 -1.36
N GLY A 110 -5.21 3.49 -1.69
CA GLY A 110 -5.76 4.85 -1.64
C GLY A 110 -6.65 5.19 -2.83
N HIS A 111 -6.95 4.22 -3.70
CA HIS A 111 -8.07 4.37 -4.61
C HIS A 111 -9.35 4.50 -3.76
N PRO A 112 -10.30 5.40 -4.08
CA PRO A 112 -11.50 5.58 -3.26
C PRO A 112 -12.30 4.29 -2.98
N GLY A 113 -12.26 3.34 -3.92
CA GLY A 113 -12.87 2.02 -3.74
C GLY A 113 -12.14 1.07 -2.78
N ASP A 114 -10.87 1.32 -2.43
CA ASP A 114 -10.15 0.55 -1.40
C ASP A 114 -10.81 0.73 -0.03
N PHE A 115 -11.40 1.90 0.24
CA PHE A 115 -12.09 2.19 1.49
C PHE A 115 -13.39 1.39 1.68
N ALA A 116 -13.85 0.65 0.67
CA ALA A 116 -14.94 -0.31 0.80
C ALA A 116 -14.47 -1.69 1.30
N GLU A 117 -13.15 -1.92 1.38
CA GLU A 117 -12.56 -3.17 1.88
C GLU A 117 -12.21 -3.03 3.37
N GLU A 118 -12.89 -3.80 4.21
CA GLU A 118 -12.68 -3.77 5.66
C GLU A 118 -11.25 -4.16 6.02
N ALA A 119 -10.65 -5.13 5.33
CA ALA A 119 -9.28 -5.56 5.61
C ALA A 119 -8.27 -4.42 5.44
N PHE A 120 -8.46 -3.56 4.43
CA PHE A 120 -7.63 -2.37 4.24
C PHE A 120 -7.90 -1.34 5.34
N ASN A 121 -9.16 -1.02 5.63
CA ASN A 121 -9.49 -0.03 6.65
C ASN A 121 -9.00 -0.44 8.04
N ARG A 122 -9.12 -1.72 8.40
CA ARG A 122 -8.62 -2.27 9.67
C ARG A 122 -7.10 -2.14 9.75
N MET A 123 -6.39 -2.49 8.67
CA MET A 123 -4.94 -2.30 8.58
C MET A 123 -4.54 -0.83 8.77
N LEU A 124 -5.27 0.10 8.16
CA LEU A 124 -5.02 1.54 8.28
C LEU A 124 -5.26 2.05 9.72
N VAL A 125 -6.36 1.63 10.37
CA VAL A 125 -6.63 1.98 11.77
C VAL A 125 -5.55 1.39 12.69
N ASN A 126 -5.22 0.10 12.54
CA ASN A 126 -4.16 -0.54 13.31
C ASN A 126 -2.82 0.17 13.13
N ALA A 127 -2.50 0.61 11.91
CA ALA A 127 -1.29 1.37 11.61
C ALA A 127 -1.23 2.69 12.37
N CYS A 128 -2.33 3.46 12.40
CA CYS A 128 -2.41 4.68 13.19
C CYS A 128 -2.15 4.40 14.68
N HIS A 129 -2.79 3.38 15.25
CA HIS A 129 -2.60 3.01 16.66
C HIS A 129 -1.18 2.54 16.96
N TRP A 130 -0.62 1.67 16.12
CA TRP A 130 0.75 1.16 16.24
C TRP A 130 1.79 2.28 16.17
N ALA A 131 1.61 3.23 15.25
CA ALA A 131 2.54 4.34 15.03
C ALA A 131 2.63 5.27 16.25
N VAL A 132 1.51 5.50 16.93
CA VAL A 132 1.45 6.38 18.12
C VAL A 132 1.45 5.63 19.45
N GLY A 133 1.64 4.31 19.45
CA GLY A 133 1.72 3.48 20.65
C GLY A 133 0.41 3.36 21.44
N LYS A 134 -0.74 3.42 20.77
CA LYS A 134 -2.06 3.17 21.38
C LYS A 134 -2.43 1.68 21.31
N GLU A 135 -3.31 1.26 22.20
CA GLU A 135 -3.91 -0.08 22.18
C GLU A 135 -4.62 -0.33 20.85
N LEU A 136 -4.45 -1.50 20.26
CA LEU A 136 -5.06 -1.84 18.97
C LEU A 136 -6.54 -2.19 19.14
N PRO A 137 -7.40 -1.89 18.15
CA PRO A 137 -8.78 -2.35 18.12
C PRO A 137 -8.92 -3.85 18.37
N GLU A 138 -9.98 -4.22 19.09
CA GLU A 138 -10.32 -5.62 19.33
C GLU A 138 -10.97 -6.26 18.09
N ALA A 139 -11.12 -7.58 18.12
CA ALA A 139 -11.56 -8.34 16.94
C ALA A 139 -13.01 -8.02 16.53
N ASP A 140 -13.86 -7.75 17.52
CA ASP A 140 -15.27 -7.41 17.37
C ASP A 140 -15.53 -5.90 17.17
N GLU A 141 -14.48 -5.07 17.25
CA GLU A 141 -14.62 -3.64 17.00
C GLU A 141 -15.00 -3.39 15.53
N ALA A 142 -16.08 -2.64 15.35
CA ALA A 142 -16.65 -2.35 14.04
C ALA A 142 -15.72 -1.41 13.25
N ILE A 143 -15.23 -1.89 12.11
CA ILE A 143 -14.44 -1.09 11.18
C ILE A 143 -15.36 -0.52 10.11
N THR A 144 -15.44 0.81 10.05
CA THR A 144 -16.28 1.49 9.06
C THR A 144 -15.71 1.26 7.66
N THR A 145 -16.60 1.02 6.69
CA THR A 145 -16.28 0.98 5.26
C THR A 145 -17.07 2.03 4.51
N TRP A 146 -16.51 2.52 3.41
CA TRP A 146 -17.08 3.59 2.61
C TRP A 146 -17.10 3.21 1.14
N ARG A 147 -18.25 3.41 0.49
CA ARG A 147 -18.36 3.35 -0.97
C ARG A 147 -18.17 4.76 -1.51
N ILE A 148 -16.92 5.09 -1.85
CA ILE A 148 -16.55 6.44 -2.30
C ILE A 148 -16.45 6.46 -3.83
N GLU A 149 -17.19 7.36 -4.46
CA GLU A 149 -17.10 7.63 -5.89
C GLU A 149 -16.02 8.68 -6.19
N ARG A 150 -15.34 8.54 -7.33
CA ARG A 150 -14.38 9.55 -7.80
C ARG A 150 -15.10 10.78 -8.31
N ALA A 151 -14.97 11.91 -7.60
CA ALA A 151 -15.55 13.19 -8.01
C ALA A 151 -15.06 13.67 -9.39
N ASP A 152 -13.83 13.31 -9.77
CA ASP A 152 -13.21 13.71 -11.03
C ASP A 152 -13.64 12.87 -12.24
N LYS A 153 -14.25 11.70 -12.02
CA LYS A 153 -14.75 10.84 -13.10
C LYS A 153 -16.26 11.03 -13.23
N LYS A 154 -16.70 11.67 -14.32
CA LYS A 154 -18.12 11.68 -14.68
C LYS A 154 -18.64 10.25 -14.75
N LYS A 155 -19.81 9.99 -14.13
CA LYS A 155 -20.52 8.72 -14.31
C LYS A 155 -20.71 8.49 -15.81
N ARG A 156 -20.19 7.38 -16.32
CA ARG A 156 -20.55 6.94 -17.68
C ARG A 156 -22.06 6.67 -17.63
N LYS A 157 -22.81 7.42 -18.44
CA LYS A 157 -24.22 7.15 -18.69
C LYS A 157 -24.38 5.80 -19.36
#